data_AF-A0A357D1V6-F1
#
_entry.id   AF-A0A357D1V6-F1
#
_cell.length_a   1.000
_cell.length_b   1.000
_cell.length_c   1.000
_cell.angle_alpha   90.00
_cell.angle_beta   90.00
_cell.angle_gamma   90.00
#
_symmetry.space_group_name_H-M   'P 1'
#
loop_
_entity.id
_entity.type
_entity.pdbx_description
1 polymer ?
#
loop_
_entity_poly.entity_id
_entity_poly.type
_entity_poly.pdbx_seq_one_letter_code
_entity_poly.pdbx_strand_id
1 'polypeptide(L)' 'MASNFCDQIIVMYAGKIMEKASTMEFLSNCLHPYSQGLIRSTLDLDTMDVKLNPIPGSPPNPIYPPSGCRFH' A
#
# COMPACT_ATOMS: atom_id res chain seq x y z
N MET A 1 -12.29 -1.05 6.35
CA MET A 1 -10.82 -0.98 6.13
C MET A 1 -10.10 -0.90 7.48
N ALA A 2 -8.82 -1.28 7.57
CA ALA A 2 -8.03 -1.16 8.82
C ALA A 2 -8.00 0.29 9.35
N SER A 3 -8.11 1.26 8.45
CA SER A 3 -8.28 2.69 8.77
C SER A 3 -9.46 2.99 9.70
N ASN A 4 -10.51 2.17 9.74
CA ASN A 4 -11.68 2.44 10.58
C ASN A 4 -11.42 2.18 12.08
N PHE A 5 -10.30 1.52 12.40
CA PHE A 5 -10.00 1.05 13.76
C PHE A 5 -8.56 1.39 14.20
N CYS A 6 -7.77 2.04 13.34
CA CYS A 6 -6.36 2.33 13.59
C CYS A 6 -6.10 3.84 13.54
N ASP A 7 -5.25 4.35 14.43
CA ASP A 7 -4.76 5.73 14.40
C ASP A 7 -3.53 5.92 13.48
N GLN A 8 -2.75 4.85 13.32
CA GLN A 8 -1.53 4.84 12.50
C GLN A 8 -1.51 3.64 11.55
N ILE A 9 -0.96 3.86 10.36
CA ILE A 9 -0.77 2.84 9.32
C ILE A 9 0.72 2.72 9.01
N ILE A 10 1.19 1.48 8.96
CA ILE A 10 2.55 1.13 8.50
C ILE A 10 2.40 0.19 7.31
N VAL A 11 2.93 0.60 6.17
CA VAL A 11 2.97 -0.22 4.95
C VAL A 11 4.33 -0.87 4.86
N MET A 12 4.33 -2.20 4.70
CA MET A 12 5.54 -2.99 4.49
C MET A 12 5.51 -3.65 3.13
N TYR A 13 6.68 -3.75 2.50
CA TYR A 13 6.86 -4.50 1.27
C TYR A 13 8.20 -5.23 1.27
N ALA A 14 8.14 -6.52 0.94
CA ALA A 14 9.27 -7.43 0.91
C ALA A 14 10.15 -7.37 2.17
N GLY A 15 9.61 -7.06 3.37
CA GLY A 15 10.38 -6.96 4.62
C GLY A 15 11.00 -5.59 4.91
N LYS A 16 10.62 -4.53 4.19
CA LYS A 16 11.00 -3.14 4.50
C LYS A 16 9.74 -2.30 4.74
N ILE A 17 9.83 -1.34 5.66
CA ILE A 17 8.79 -0.32 5.85
C ILE A 17 8.91 0.65 4.67
N MET A 18 7.82 0.77 3.91
CA MET A 18 7.73 1.68 2.75
C MET A 18 7.11 3.02 3.14
N GLU A 19 6.17 3.01 4.08
CA GLU A 19 5.51 4.22 4.53
C GLU A 19 4.98 4.04 5.95
N LYS A 20 4.99 5.12 6.73
CA LYS A 20 4.37 5.21 8.04
C LYS A 20 3.72 6.59 8.16
N ALA A 21 2.41 6.62 8.38
CA ALA A 21 1.64 7.86 8.51
C ALA A 21 0.47 7.67 9.48
N SER A 22 -0.14 8.78 9.91
CA SER A 22 -1.45 8.71 10.55
C SER A 22 -2.48 8.16 9.57
N THR A 23 -3.55 7.54 10.06
CA THR A 23 -4.59 7.02 9.17
C THR A 23 -5.19 8.11 8.27
N MET A 24 -5.43 9.31 8.81
CA MET A 24 -5.96 10.42 8.02
C MET A 24 -4.99 10.86 6.92
N GLU A 25 -3.71 11.00 7.25
CA GLU A 25 -2.67 11.38 6.28
C GLU A 25 -2.45 10.30 5.22
N PHE A 26 -2.45 9.03 5.62
CA PHE A 26 -2.30 7.90 4.70
C PHE A 26 -3.44 7.85 3.66
N LEU A 27 -4.69 8.04 4.10
CA LEU A 27 -5.85 8.02 3.21
C LEU A 27 -5.92 9.24 2.29
N SER A 28 -5.50 10.41 2.78
CA SER A 28 -5.60 11.67 2.03
C SER A 28 -4.39 11.96 1.14
N ASN A 29 -3.19 11.57 1.56
CA ASN A 29 -1.93 11.95 0.94
C ASN A 29 -0.83 10.90 1.13
N CYS A 30 -1.11 9.63 0.83
CA CYS A 30 -0.03 8.64 0.79
C CYS A 30 0.99 8.96 -0.32
N LEU A 31 2.27 8.91 0.06
CA LEU A 31 3.37 9.36 -0.79
C LEU A 31 3.96 8.23 -1.62
N HIS A 32 4.01 7.01 -1.08
CA HIS A 32 4.70 5.91 -1.74
C HIS A 32 3.82 5.32 -2.86
N PRO A 33 4.35 5.09 -4.08
CA PRO A 33 3.57 4.54 -5.20
C PRO A 33 2.90 3.19 -4.88
N TYR A 34 3.57 2.36 -4.07
CA TYR A 34 3.00 1.13 -3.53
C TYR A 34 1.75 1.39 -2.67
N SER A 35 1.80 2.35 -1.75
CA SER A 35 0.66 2.73 -0.90
C SER A 35 -0.51 3.27 -1.72
N GLN A 36 -0.22 4.10 -2.73
CA GLN A 36 -1.24 4.61 -3.66
C GLN A 36 -1.90 3.47 -4.45
N GLY A 37 -1.09 2.50 -4.90
CA GLY A 37 -1.58 1.28 -5.51
C GLY A 37 -2.47 0.48 -4.57
N LEU A 38 -2.09 0.32 -3.30
CA LEU A 38 -2.87 -0.40 -2.30
C LEU A 38 -4.24 0.25 -2.09
N ILE A 39 -4.29 1.57 -1.89
CA ILE A 39 -5.56 2.29 -1.72
C ILE A 39 -6.47 2.06 -2.94
N ARG A 40 -5.92 2.17 -4.15
CA ARG A 40 -6.67 1.94 -5.40
C ARG A 40 -7.10 0.48 -5.61
N SER A 41 -6.35 -0.47 -5.06
CA SER A 41 -6.66 -1.91 -5.10
C SER A 41 -7.58 -2.36 -3.96
N THR A 42 -7.92 -1.48 -3.01
CA THR A 42 -8.81 -1.83 -1.91
C THR A 42 -10.25 -1.51 -2.31
N LEU A 43 -11.16 -2.46 -2.14
CA LEU A 43 -12.60 -2.26 -2.33
C LEU A 43 -13.12 -1.37 -1.20
N ASP A 44 -13.67 -0.21 -1.53
CA ASP A 44 -14.58 0.48 -0.61
C ASP A 44 -15.95 -0.19 -0.68
N LEU A 45 -16.54 -0.51 0.47
CA LEU A 45 -17.82 -1.23 0.54
C LEU A 45 -18.98 -0.39 -0.04
N ASP A 46 -18.83 0.94 -0.02
CA ASP A 46 -19.79 1.88 -0.62
C ASP A 46 -19.61 2.04 -2.14
N THR A 47 -18.52 1.53 -2.70
CA THR A 47 -18.23 1.61 -4.14
C THR A 47 -18.12 0.21 -4.75
N MET A 48 -19.23 -0.54 -4.73
CA MET A 48 -19.29 -1.91 -5.30
C MET A 48 -19.04 -1.97 -6.82
N ASP A 49 -19.07 -0.83 -7.52
CA ASP A 49 -19.00 -0.77 -8.99
C ASP A 49 -17.63 -0.30 -9.53
N VAL A 50 -16.61 -0.19 -8.67
CA VAL A 50 -15.28 0.27 -9.08
C VAL A 50 -14.42 -0.93 -9.47
N LYS A 51 -13.97 -0.96 -10.74
CA LYS A 51 -12.98 -1.93 -11.21
C LYS A 51 -11.70 -1.81 -10.37
N LEU A 52 -11.36 -2.90 -9.67
CA LEU A 52 -10.10 -3.01 -8.98
C LEU A 52 -8.94 -2.87 -9.98
N ASN A 53 -8.02 -1.96 -9.69
CA ASN A 53 -6.78 -1.83 -10.42
C ASN A 53 -5.67 -2.48 -9.58
N PRO A 54 -5.35 -3.77 -9.81
CA PRO A 54 -4.30 -4.43 -9.06
C PRO A 54 -2.94 -3.82 -9.40
N ILE A 55 -2.04 -3.81 -8.41
CA ILE A 55 -0.65 -3.46 -8.63
C ILE A 55 -0.01 -4.54 -9.53
N PRO A 56 0.52 -4.20 -10.71
CA PRO A 56 1.10 -5.18 -11.61
C PRO A 56 2.42 -5.75 -11.05
N GLY A 57 2.77 -6.97 -11.47
CA GLY A 57 4.03 -7.62 -11.12
C GLY A 57 3.91 -8.60 -9.95
N SER A 58 5.06 -9.02 -9.42
CA SER A 58 5.16 -9.93 -8.28
C SER A 58 6.19 -9.42 -7.29
N PRO A 59 6.03 -9.69 -5.98
CA PRO A 59 7.02 -9.31 -4.98
C PRO A 59 8.41 -9.85 -5.30
N PRO A 60 9.49 -9.06 -5.08
CA PRO A 60 10.85 -9.54 -5.27
C PRO A 60 11.14 -10.67 -4.28
N ASN A 61 12.11 -11.52 -4.63
CA ASN A 61 12.58 -12.56 -3.74
C ASN A 61 13.18 -11.93 -2.46
N PRO A 62 12.66 -12.22 -1.26
CA PRO A 62 13.16 -11.62 -0.02
C PRO A 62 14.56 -12.13 0.38
N ILE A 63 15.00 -13.29 -0.12
CA ILE A 63 16.35 -13.83 0.09
C ILE A 63 17.37 -13.06 -0.76
N TYR A 64 16.98 -12.66 -1.97
CA TYR A 64 17.82 -11.92 -2.92
C TYR A 64 17.10 -10.63 -3.36
N PRO A 65 16.95 -9.65 -2.46
CA PRO A 65 16.23 -8.43 -2.78
C PRO A 65 17.01 -7.59 -3.81
N PRO A 66 16.32 -6.84 -4.69
CA PRO A 66 16.97 -5.93 -5.60
C PRO A 66 17.73 -4.84 -4.84
N SER A 67 18.77 -4.29 -5.46
CA SER A 67 19.49 -3.14 -4.93
C SER A 67 18.64 -1.87 -5.01
N GLY A 68 18.62 -1.05 -3.95
CA GLY A 68 17.85 0.19 -3.90
C GLY A 68 16.43 -0.01 -3.36
N CYS A 69 15.43 0.61 -3.99
CA CYS A 69 14.03 0.46 -3.59
C CYS A 69 13.53 -0.95 -3.96
N ARG A 70 12.86 -1.63 -3.02
CA ARG A 70 12.30 -2.98 -3.30
C ARG A 70 11.12 -2.93 -4.28
N PHE A 71 10.54 -1.75 -4.49
CA PHE A 71 9.39 -1.49 -5.37
C PHE A 71 9.81 -0.53 -6.50
N HIS A 72 10.67 -1.01 -7.41
CA HIS A 72 11.19 -0.25 -8.54
C HIS A 72 10.56 -0.66 -9.87
#